data_AF-A0A1E3ADC7-F1
#
_entry.id   AF-A0A1E3ADC7-F1
#
_cell.length_a   1.000
_cell.length_b   1.000
_cell.length_c   1.000
_cell.angle_alpha   90.00
_cell.angle_beta   90.00
_cell.angle_gamma   90.00
#
_symmetry.space_group_name_H-M   'P 1'
#
loop_
_entity.id
_entity.type
_entity.pdbx_description
1 polymer ?
#
loop_
_entity_poly.entity_id
_entity_poly.type
_entity_poly.pdbx_seq_one_letter_code
_entity_poly.pdbx_strand_id
1 'polypeptide(L)'
;MRLLRMKKIHEGSYLNNYELTYLNKGGREKVFELVSRSRLSCAGDIGRQVNGVTIVAFQDDRLLLLKEFRMSINKSIYNLCAGMIQDGESVEECARRELYEETGLSVSRFLDILPPSYSAVGFSDTSTYLVIVQTEGSFSDHTSENEEIKAGLYSREEIREMLKTEEFSSRSQTVAYFFANGFSLPGLYKEEM
;
A
#
# COMPACT_ATOMS: atom_id res chain seq x y z
N MET A 1 20.46 -14.95 13.39
CA MET A 1 20.11 -13.67 14.03
C MET A 1 19.19 -14.00 15.19
N ARG A 2 19.41 -13.46 16.39
CA ARG A 2 18.52 -13.66 17.55
C ARG A 2 18.26 -12.33 18.23
N LEU A 3 17.00 -11.94 18.40
CA LEU A 3 16.66 -10.73 19.14
C LEU A 3 17.02 -10.92 20.62
N LEU A 4 17.75 -9.96 21.19
CA LEU A 4 18.18 -9.99 22.58
C LEU A 4 17.35 -9.02 23.44
N ARG A 5 17.14 -7.80 22.94
CA ARG A 5 16.48 -6.73 23.68
C ARG A 5 15.69 -5.83 22.74
N MET A 6 14.60 -5.28 23.23
CA MET A 6 13.80 -4.25 22.57
C MET A 6 13.64 -3.08 23.55
N LYS A 7 13.85 -1.86 23.08
CA LYS A 7 13.71 -0.64 23.87
C LYS A 7 12.86 0.37 23.09
N LYS A 8 11.78 0.88 23.68
CA LYS A 8 11.05 2.02 23.13
C LYS A 8 11.89 3.28 23.33
N ILE A 9 12.14 4.00 22.24
CA ILE A 9 12.93 5.24 22.22
C ILE A 9 12.02 6.46 22.21
N HIS A 10 10.96 6.42 21.41
CA HIS A 10 10.01 7.51 21.28
C HIS A 10 8.62 6.98 20.97
N GLU A 11 7.61 7.64 21.52
CA GLU A 11 6.21 7.46 21.18
C GLU A 11 5.67 8.80 20.68
N GLY A 12 5.30 8.85 19.41
CA GLY A 12 4.71 10.01 18.77
C GLY A 12 3.22 9.82 18.52
N SER A 13 2.59 10.84 17.93
CA SER A 13 1.17 10.80 17.59
C SER A 13 0.85 9.80 16.47
N TYR A 14 1.79 9.62 15.52
CA TYR A 14 1.60 8.76 14.34
C TYR A 14 2.60 7.61 14.22
N LEU A 15 3.81 7.77 14.77
CA LEU A 15 4.91 6.83 14.63
C LEU A 15 5.61 6.63 15.98
N ASN A 16 6.09 5.42 16.19
CA ASN A 16 6.81 4.99 17.38
C ASN A 16 8.18 4.46 16.98
N ASN A 17 9.21 4.81 17.74
CA ASN A 17 10.59 4.39 17.47
C ASN A 17 11.07 3.40 18.53
N TYR A 18 11.71 2.33 18.07
CA TYR A 18 12.25 1.28 18.92
C TYR A 18 13.69 0.94 18.50
N GLU A 19 14.55 0.65 19.46
CA GLU A 19 15.83 0.01 19.24
C GLU A 19 15.71 -1.48 19.50
N LEU A 20 16.09 -2.28 18.50
CA LEU A 20 16.17 -3.72 18.57
C LEU A 20 17.63 -4.14 18.62
N THR A 21 18.06 -4.76 19.72
CA THR A 21 19.40 -5.35 19.81
C THR A 21 19.37 -6.81 19.42
N TYR A 22 20.08 -7.17 18.35
CA TYR A 22 20.22 -8.53 17.86
C TYR A 22 21.62 -9.08 18.11
N LEU A 23 21.70 -10.38 18.43
CA LEU A 23 22.91 -11.17 18.22
C LEU A 23 23.03 -11.48 16.73
N ASN A 24 24.06 -10.93 16.09
CA ASN A 24 24.31 -11.12 14.68
C ASN A 24 24.96 -12.48 14.38
N LYS A 25 25.09 -12.83 13.09
CA LYS A 25 25.71 -14.11 12.66
C LYS A 25 27.17 -14.28 13.12
N GLY A 26 27.87 -13.18 13.39
CA GLY A 26 29.25 -13.18 13.90
C GLY A 26 29.36 -13.15 15.42
N GLY A 27 28.25 -13.38 16.14
CA GLY A 27 28.25 -13.43 17.61
C GLY A 27 28.39 -12.06 18.29
N ARG A 28 28.24 -10.95 17.57
CA ARG A 28 28.29 -9.59 18.12
C ARG A 28 26.90 -9.00 18.24
N GLU A 29 26.71 -8.11 19.20
CA GLU A 29 25.49 -7.31 19.27
C GLU A 29 25.44 -6.32 18.10
N LYS A 30 24.25 -6.18 17.51
CA LYS A 30 23.92 -5.17 16.48
C LYS A 30 22.62 -4.50 16.89
N VAL A 31 22.63 -3.16 16.88
CA VAL A 31 21.41 -2.36 17.06
C VAL A 31 20.75 -2.13 15.69
N PHE A 32 19.43 -2.20 15.66
CA PHE A 32 18.59 -1.87 14.52
C PHE A 32 17.47 -0.93 14.99
N GLU A 33 17.26 0.16 14.27
CA GLU A 33 16.20 1.12 14.55
C GLU A 33 14.94 0.74 13.78
N LEU A 34 13.84 0.58 14.51
CA LEU A 34 12.53 0.26 13.99
C LEU A 34 11.60 1.45 14.17
N VAL A 35 10.91 1.84 13.10
CA VAL A 35 9.78 2.76 13.10
C VAL A 35 8.49 1.96 12.87
N SER A 36 7.57 2.00 13.83
CA SER A 36 6.30 1.29 13.75
C SER A 36 5.11 2.25 13.89
N ARG A 37 4.05 2.00 13.14
CA ARG A 37 2.74 2.63 13.36
C ARG A 37 2.05 2.09 14.62
N SER A 38 2.38 0.87 15.03
CA SER A 38 1.78 0.22 16.19
C SER A 38 2.52 0.58 17.48
N ARG A 39 1.76 0.68 18.57
CA ARG A 39 2.31 0.73 19.93
C ARG A 39 2.64 -0.70 20.37
N LEU A 40 3.89 -1.10 20.17
CA LEU A 40 4.38 -2.44 20.49
C LEU A 40 4.61 -2.58 21.99
N SER A 41 4.02 -3.60 22.60
CA SER A 41 4.16 -3.91 24.03
C SER A 41 5.32 -4.85 24.29
N CYS A 42 5.59 -5.76 23.36
CA CYS A 42 6.67 -6.73 23.44
C CYS A 42 7.25 -7.06 22.06
N ALA A 43 8.38 -7.75 22.06
CA ALA A 43 9.03 -8.20 20.83
C ALA A 43 8.15 -9.13 19.97
N GLY A 44 7.21 -9.85 20.59
CA GLY A 44 6.27 -10.71 19.88
C GLY A 44 5.31 -9.95 18.98
N ASP A 45 5.08 -8.65 19.24
CA ASP A 45 4.11 -7.83 18.52
C ASP A 45 4.64 -7.33 17.17
N ILE A 46 5.97 -7.35 16.98
CA ILE A 46 6.64 -6.83 15.78
C ILE A 46 6.07 -7.52 14.54
N GLY A 47 5.49 -6.73 13.63
CA GLY A 47 4.91 -7.22 12.36
C GLY A 47 3.67 -8.10 12.51
N ARG A 48 3.04 -8.19 13.69
CA ARG A 48 1.80 -8.97 13.86
C ARG A 48 0.56 -8.25 13.35
N GLN A 49 0.51 -6.94 13.51
CA GLN A 49 -0.64 -6.15 13.09
C GLN A 49 -0.52 -5.79 11.61
N VAL A 50 -1.58 -6.05 10.86
CA VAL A 50 -1.73 -5.53 9.51
C VAL A 50 -2.37 -4.16 9.59
N ASN A 51 -1.81 -3.19 8.89
CA ASN A 51 -2.15 -1.78 9.10
C ASN A 51 -3.22 -1.27 8.14
N GLY A 52 -3.29 -1.83 6.93
CA GLY A 52 -4.10 -1.23 5.88
C GLY A 52 -4.27 -2.11 4.65
N VAL A 53 -4.78 -1.51 3.60
CA VAL A 53 -4.96 -2.11 2.28
C VAL A 53 -4.21 -1.30 1.23
N THR A 54 -3.81 -1.97 0.15
CA THR A 54 -3.34 -1.36 -1.09
C THR A 54 -4.17 -1.98 -2.21
N ILE A 55 -4.79 -1.14 -3.03
CA ILE A 55 -5.83 -1.56 -3.97
C ILE A 55 -5.29 -1.49 -5.39
N VAL A 56 -5.26 -2.64 -6.07
CA VAL A 56 -5.06 -2.74 -7.51
C VAL A 56 -6.43 -2.77 -8.17
N ALA A 57 -6.83 -1.63 -8.71
CA ALA A 57 -8.16 -1.43 -9.28
C ALA A 57 -8.10 -1.32 -10.79
N PHE A 58 -9.03 -2.01 -11.46
CA PHE A 58 -9.20 -1.98 -12.90
C PHE A 58 -10.60 -1.50 -13.26
N GLN A 59 -10.70 -0.72 -14.33
CA GLN A 59 -11.96 -0.42 -15.00
C GLN A 59 -11.76 -0.68 -16.49
N ASP A 60 -12.52 -1.63 -17.03
CA ASP A 60 -12.30 -2.16 -18.37
C ASP A 60 -10.84 -2.62 -18.57
N ASP A 61 -10.17 -2.13 -19.62
CA ASP A 61 -8.77 -2.38 -19.96
C ASP A 61 -7.79 -1.35 -19.38
N ARG A 62 -8.16 -0.66 -18.31
CA ARG A 62 -7.36 0.41 -17.70
C ARG A 62 -7.04 0.12 -16.24
N LEU A 63 -5.83 0.52 -15.84
CA LEU A 63 -5.38 0.48 -14.45
C LEU A 63 -5.62 1.84 -13.78
N LEU A 64 -6.20 1.81 -12.59
CA LEU A 64 -6.34 2.98 -11.74
C LEU A 64 -4.99 3.31 -11.08
N LEU A 65 -4.53 4.55 -11.25
CA LEU A 65 -3.39 5.11 -10.55
C LEU A 65 -3.73 6.49 -10.00
N LEU A 66 -3.12 6.84 -8.88
CA LEU A 66 -3.29 8.12 -8.20
C LEU A 66 -2.00 8.93 -8.31
N LYS A 67 -2.06 10.16 -8.82
CA LYS A 67 -0.98 11.12 -8.67
C LYS A 67 -1.20 11.88 -7.37
N GLU A 68 -0.36 11.61 -6.38
CA GLU A 68 -0.58 12.05 -5.00
C GLU A 68 0.64 12.76 -4.44
N PHE A 69 0.43 13.91 -3.80
CA PHE A 69 1.47 14.61 -3.05
C PHE A 69 1.82 13.87 -1.75
N ARG A 70 3.06 13.37 -1.66
CA ARG A 70 3.55 12.66 -0.48
C ARG A 70 4.42 13.56 0.37
N MET A 71 3.93 13.96 1.54
CA MET A 71 4.67 14.79 2.50
C MET A 71 6.05 14.22 2.87
N SER A 72 6.18 12.88 2.90
CA SER A 72 7.44 12.19 3.25
C SER A 72 8.58 12.45 2.26
N ILE A 73 8.27 12.87 1.04
CA ILE A 73 9.25 13.16 -0.04
C ILE A 73 9.02 14.53 -0.69
N ASN A 74 8.04 15.29 -0.19
CA ASN A 74 7.71 16.66 -0.60
C ASN A 74 7.48 16.84 -2.11
N LYS A 75 6.80 15.89 -2.74
CA LYS A 75 6.43 15.95 -4.17
C LYS A 75 5.31 14.96 -4.50
N SER A 76 4.71 15.13 -5.67
CA SER A 76 3.71 14.21 -6.19
C SER A 76 4.33 13.05 -6.95
N ILE A 77 3.88 11.82 -6.66
CA ILE A 77 4.30 10.58 -7.34
C ILE A 77 3.06 9.75 -7.70
N TYR A 78 3.21 8.75 -8.56
CA TYR A 78 2.15 7.79 -8.84
C TYR A 78 2.09 6.65 -7.81
N ASN A 79 0.91 6.47 -7.24
CA ASN A 79 0.57 5.45 -6.26
C ASN A 79 -0.64 4.63 -6.70
N LEU A 80 -0.79 3.45 -6.08
CA LEU A 80 -2.07 2.76 -5.98
C LEU A 80 -2.92 3.43 -4.90
N CYS A 81 -4.24 3.28 -5.00
CA CYS A 81 -5.17 3.63 -3.93
C CYS A 81 -4.84 2.80 -2.67
N ALA A 82 -4.82 3.44 -1.50
CA ALA A 82 -4.42 2.76 -0.27
C ALA A 82 -4.85 3.54 0.96
N GLY A 83 -5.26 2.82 2.00
CA GLY A 83 -5.45 3.43 3.30
C GLY A 83 -5.48 2.45 4.45
N MET A 84 -5.89 2.93 5.61
CA MET A 84 -5.70 2.25 6.88
C MET A 84 -6.99 1.54 7.30
N ILE A 85 -6.84 0.33 7.82
CA ILE A 85 -7.98 -0.43 8.37
C ILE A 85 -8.39 0.23 9.69
N GLN A 86 -9.67 0.55 9.81
CA GLN A 86 -10.26 1.09 11.04
C GLN A 86 -10.64 -0.03 12.03
N ASP A 87 -10.85 0.33 13.30
CA ASP A 87 -11.19 -0.65 14.33
C ASP A 87 -12.52 -1.35 14.01
N GLY A 88 -12.47 -2.68 13.91
CA GLY A 88 -13.64 -3.51 13.57
C GLY A 88 -13.95 -3.58 12.07
N GLU A 89 -13.19 -2.89 11.22
CA GLU A 89 -13.37 -2.89 9.77
C GLU A 89 -12.75 -4.13 9.12
N SER A 90 -13.51 -4.81 8.26
CA SER A 90 -12.97 -5.89 7.41
C SER A 90 -12.07 -5.34 6.29
N VAL A 91 -11.26 -6.20 5.69
CA VAL A 91 -10.37 -5.81 4.58
C VAL A 91 -11.18 -5.28 3.39
N GLU A 92 -12.32 -5.91 3.11
CA GLU A 92 -13.22 -5.55 2.02
C GLU A 92 -14.00 -4.25 2.30
N GLU A 93 -14.37 -3.98 3.55
CA GLU A 93 -14.98 -2.69 3.93
C GLU A 93 -13.96 -1.55 3.79
N CYS A 94 -12.75 -1.75 4.30
CA CYS A 94 -11.65 -0.79 4.16
C CYS A 94 -11.38 -0.50 2.68
N ALA A 95 -11.25 -1.54 1.84
CA ALA A 95 -11.00 -1.36 0.41
C ALA A 95 -12.12 -0.58 -0.31
N ARG A 96 -13.39 -0.83 0.04
CA ARG A 96 -14.51 -0.06 -0.54
C ARG A 96 -14.48 1.40 -0.12
N ARG A 97 -14.25 1.66 1.17
CA ARG A 97 -14.21 3.01 1.72
C ARG A 97 -13.08 3.83 1.13
N GLU A 98 -11.85 3.32 1.19
CA GLU A 98 -10.66 4.03 0.70
C GLU A 98 -10.74 4.29 -0.82
N LEU A 99 -11.23 3.31 -1.61
CA LEU A 99 -11.43 3.52 -3.05
C LEU A 99 -12.41 4.67 -3.32
N TYR A 100 -13.51 4.71 -2.59
CA TYR A 100 -14.52 5.75 -2.76
C TYR A 100 -14.02 7.13 -2.29
N GLU A 101 -13.36 7.20 -1.13
CA GLU A 101 -12.80 8.44 -0.58
C GLU A 101 -11.73 9.04 -1.51
N GLU A 102 -10.80 8.23 -2.03
CA GLU A 102 -9.69 8.74 -2.86
C GLU A 102 -10.07 9.00 -4.32
N THR A 103 -11.19 8.42 -4.82
CA THR A 103 -11.48 8.42 -6.27
C THR A 103 -12.94 8.65 -6.66
N GLY A 104 -13.89 8.43 -5.75
CA GLY A 104 -15.32 8.39 -6.06
C GLY A 104 -15.81 7.12 -6.75
N LEU A 105 -14.92 6.19 -7.12
CA LEU A 105 -15.28 4.92 -7.73
C LEU A 105 -15.80 3.92 -6.68
N SER A 106 -16.61 2.97 -7.14
CA SER A 106 -17.12 1.86 -6.30
C SER A 106 -16.51 0.54 -6.75
N VAL A 107 -16.36 -0.40 -5.80
CA VAL A 107 -15.94 -1.78 -6.11
C VAL A 107 -17.14 -2.53 -6.71
N SER A 108 -17.03 -2.91 -7.98
CA SER A 108 -18.04 -3.76 -8.64
C SER A 108 -17.79 -5.24 -8.33
N ARG A 109 -16.52 -5.66 -8.23
CA ARG A 109 -16.15 -7.04 -7.94
C ARG A 109 -14.77 -7.14 -7.28
N PHE A 110 -14.65 -8.00 -6.26
CA PHE A 110 -13.36 -8.45 -5.74
C PHE A 110 -12.83 -9.60 -6.61
N LEU A 111 -11.59 -9.46 -7.08
CA LEU A 111 -10.90 -10.48 -7.88
C LEU A 111 -10.01 -11.35 -7.01
N ASP A 112 -9.24 -10.75 -6.09
CA ASP A 112 -8.38 -11.47 -5.17
C ASP A 112 -8.02 -10.60 -3.95
N ILE A 113 -7.62 -11.24 -2.85
CA ILE A 113 -7.07 -10.59 -1.66
C ILE A 113 -5.83 -11.38 -1.24
N LEU A 114 -4.65 -10.81 -1.49
CA LEU A 114 -3.40 -11.46 -1.14
C LEU A 114 -3.05 -11.23 0.33
N PRO A 115 -2.31 -12.17 0.96
CA PRO A 115 -1.78 -11.97 2.29
C PRO A 115 -0.96 -10.68 2.43
N PRO A 116 -0.85 -10.13 3.65
CA PRO A 116 -0.15 -8.89 3.89
C PRO A 116 1.29 -8.90 3.38
N SER A 117 1.71 -7.81 2.76
CA SER A 117 3.10 -7.57 2.39
C SER A 117 3.62 -6.33 3.11
N TYR A 118 4.92 -6.31 3.41
CA TYR A 118 5.56 -5.21 4.12
C TYR A 118 5.92 -4.05 3.19
N SER A 119 5.64 -2.82 3.62
CA SER A 119 5.81 -1.62 2.80
C SER A 119 7.24 -1.06 2.82
N ALA A 120 7.97 -1.26 3.93
CA ALA A 120 9.33 -0.72 4.10
C ALA A 120 10.17 -1.55 5.09
N VAL A 121 10.41 -2.83 4.78
CA VAL A 121 11.12 -3.81 5.64
C VAL A 121 12.51 -3.37 6.13
N GLY A 122 13.11 -2.38 5.46
CA GLY A 122 14.41 -1.82 5.85
C GLY A 122 14.39 -1.08 7.18
N PHE A 123 13.24 -0.57 7.62
CA PHE A 123 13.13 0.20 8.88
C PHE A 123 11.74 0.13 9.54
N SER A 124 10.73 -0.47 8.91
CA SER A 124 9.37 -0.53 9.43
C SER A 124 8.78 -1.92 9.33
N ASP A 125 7.90 -2.25 10.28
CA ASP A 125 7.07 -3.44 10.28
C ASP A 125 5.70 -3.21 9.64
N THR A 126 5.46 -2.03 9.07
CA THR A 126 4.19 -1.68 8.44
C THR A 126 3.86 -2.62 7.27
N SER A 127 2.69 -3.25 7.32
CA SER A 127 2.20 -4.16 6.29
C SER A 127 0.77 -3.85 5.85
N THR A 128 0.47 -4.17 4.58
CA THR A 128 -0.87 -3.98 3.99
C THR A 128 -1.30 -5.22 3.21
N TYR A 129 -2.60 -5.52 3.24
CA TYR A 129 -3.21 -6.46 2.29
C TYR A 129 -3.15 -5.88 0.88
N LEU A 130 -2.95 -6.73 -0.13
CA LEU A 130 -3.11 -6.31 -1.52
C LEU A 130 -4.49 -6.79 -1.99
N VAL A 131 -5.38 -5.85 -2.26
CA VAL A 131 -6.75 -6.10 -2.69
C VAL A 131 -6.85 -5.82 -4.17
N ILE A 132 -7.37 -6.76 -4.94
CA ILE A 132 -7.48 -6.64 -6.39
C ILE A 132 -8.96 -6.59 -6.76
N VAL A 133 -9.37 -5.55 -7.49
CA VAL A 133 -10.79 -5.28 -7.76
C VAL A 133 -11.05 -4.84 -9.19
N GLN A 134 -12.28 -5.08 -9.64
CA GLN A 134 -12.91 -4.30 -10.70
C GLN A 134 -13.71 -3.16 -10.08
N THR A 135 -13.69 -2.01 -10.74
CA THR A 135 -14.42 -0.82 -10.31
C THR A 135 -15.55 -0.48 -11.27
N GLU A 136 -16.44 0.38 -10.81
CA GLU A 136 -17.48 1.01 -11.61
C GLU A 136 -17.73 2.45 -11.13
N GLY A 137 -18.50 3.19 -11.93
CA GLY A 137 -18.85 4.58 -11.66
C GLY A 137 -17.94 5.58 -12.35
N SER A 138 -17.89 6.79 -11.81
CA SER A 138 -17.15 7.93 -12.35
C SER A 138 -16.40 8.64 -11.26
N PHE A 139 -15.29 9.28 -11.62
CA PHE A 139 -14.51 10.05 -10.66
C PHE A 139 -15.32 11.19 -10.04
N SER A 140 -15.19 11.34 -8.73
CA SER A 140 -15.66 12.50 -7.97
C SER A 140 -14.70 12.76 -6.83
N ASP A 141 -14.57 14.02 -6.44
CA ASP A 141 -13.65 14.43 -5.38
C ASP A 141 -14.32 14.22 -4.00
N HIS A 142 -13.72 13.34 -3.21
CA HIS A 142 -14.11 13.02 -1.84
C HIS A 142 -12.90 13.03 -0.89
N THR A 143 -11.74 13.52 -1.35
CA THR A 143 -10.51 13.48 -0.56
C THR A 143 -10.58 14.46 0.61
N SER A 144 -9.88 14.16 1.70
CA SER A 144 -9.82 15.10 2.83
C SER A 144 -9.03 16.36 2.47
N GLU A 145 -9.21 17.44 3.25
CA GLU A 145 -8.43 18.69 3.07
C GLU A 145 -6.91 18.50 3.24
N ASN A 146 -6.48 17.35 3.79
CA ASN A 146 -5.07 17.01 4.02
C ASN A 146 -4.47 16.13 2.92
N GLU A 147 -5.24 15.80 1.88
CA GLU A 147 -4.85 14.91 0.80
C GLU A 147 -4.93 15.66 -0.54
N GLU A 148 -3.84 15.65 -1.29
CA GLU A 148 -3.80 16.16 -2.65
C GLU A 148 -3.62 14.98 -3.60
N ILE A 149 -4.74 14.47 -4.10
CA ILE A 149 -4.82 13.27 -4.93
C ILE A 149 -5.52 13.59 -6.25
N LYS A 150 -4.94 13.10 -7.35
CA LYS A 150 -5.60 13.06 -8.66
C LYS A 150 -5.66 11.64 -9.17
N ALA A 151 -6.87 11.07 -9.18
CA ALA A 151 -7.13 9.74 -9.73
C ALA A 151 -7.18 9.75 -11.28
N GLY A 152 -6.73 8.66 -11.90
CA GLY A 152 -6.82 8.47 -13.34
C GLY A 152 -6.83 6.99 -13.75
N LEU A 153 -7.56 6.68 -14.82
CA LEU A 153 -7.59 5.36 -15.45
C LEU A 153 -6.70 5.35 -16.69
N TYR A 154 -5.62 4.59 -16.66
CA TYR A 154 -4.58 4.62 -17.67
C TYR A 154 -4.54 3.32 -18.48
N SER A 155 -4.38 3.46 -19.80
CA SER A 155 -4.17 2.34 -20.71
C SER A 155 -2.75 1.76 -20.55
N ARG A 156 -2.53 0.59 -21.15
CA ARG A 156 -1.20 -0.05 -21.17
C ARG A 156 -0.18 0.84 -21.87
N GLU A 157 -0.57 1.51 -22.97
CA GLU A 157 0.28 2.43 -23.73
C GLU A 157 0.65 3.67 -22.92
N GLU A 158 -0.32 4.28 -22.23
CA GLU A 158 -0.09 5.44 -21.36
C GLU A 158 0.91 5.08 -20.25
N ILE A 159 0.72 3.92 -19.61
CA ILE A 159 1.62 3.45 -18.55
C ILE A 159 3.02 3.15 -19.08
N ARG A 160 3.18 2.61 -20.30
CA ARG A 160 4.51 2.41 -20.90
C ARG A 160 5.28 3.71 -21.05
N GLU A 161 4.61 4.80 -21.41
CA GLU A 161 5.26 6.11 -21.48
C GLU A 161 5.54 6.67 -20.08
N MET A 162 4.58 6.59 -19.16
CA MET A 162 4.76 7.04 -17.77
C MET A 162 5.94 6.34 -17.08
N LEU A 163 6.13 5.03 -17.28
CA LEU A 163 7.23 4.26 -16.69
C LEU A 163 8.63 4.75 -17.11
N LYS A 164 8.75 5.55 -18.17
CA LYS A 164 10.02 6.12 -18.62
C LYS A 164 10.38 7.43 -17.92
N THR A 165 9.38 8.17 -17.43
CA THR A 165 9.57 9.58 -17.02
C THR A 165 9.03 9.90 -15.63
N GLU A 166 8.01 9.19 -15.17
CA GLU A 166 7.31 9.47 -13.92
C GLU A 166 7.88 8.65 -12.76
N GLU A 167 7.72 9.20 -11.54
CA GLU A 167 8.12 8.51 -10.32
C GLU A 167 6.93 7.78 -9.71
N PHE A 168 7.17 6.55 -9.25
CA PHE A 168 6.17 5.67 -8.67
C PHE A 168 6.62 5.19 -7.29
N SER A 169 5.69 4.90 -6.40
CA SER A 169 6.03 4.01 -5.27
C SER A 169 6.30 2.59 -5.76
N SER A 170 7.14 1.85 -5.03
CA SER A 170 7.69 0.55 -5.50
C SER A 170 6.62 -0.47 -5.93
N ARG A 171 5.56 -0.67 -5.14
CA ARG A 171 4.46 -1.58 -5.53
C ARG A 171 3.72 -1.09 -6.76
N SER A 172 3.41 0.21 -6.82
CA SER A 172 2.71 0.85 -7.93
C SER A 172 3.50 0.72 -9.22
N GLN A 173 4.82 0.95 -9.18
CA GLN A 173 5.72 0.76 -10.33
C GLN A 173 5.73 -0.68 -10.81
N THR A 174 5.76 -1.64 -9.88
CA THR A 174 5.76 -3.07 -10.19
C THR A 174 4.47 -3.47 -10.89
N VAL A 175 3.32 -3.11 -10.32
CA VAL A 175 2.00 -3.39 -10.93
C VAL A 175 1.86 -2.71 -12.29
N ALA A 176 2.24 -1.44 -12.39
CA ALA A 176 2.24 -0.69 -13.64
C ALA A 176 3.11 -1.35 -14.72
N TYR A 177 4.33 -1.81 -14.37
CA TYR A 177 5.22 -2.50 -15.30
C TYR A 177 4.61 -3.79 -15.83
N PHE A 178 4.08 -4.65 -14.97
CA PHE A 178 3.47 -5.90 -15.42
C PHE A 178 2.18 -5.67 -16.23
N PHE A 179 1.36 -4.72 -15.81
CA PHE A 179 0.18 -4.31 -16.58
C PHE A 179 0.56 -3.78 -17.96
N ALA A 180 1.56 -2.90 -18.07
CA ALA A 180 2.04 -2.41 -19.36
C ALA A 180 2.57 -3.51 -20.29
N ASN A 181 3.10 -4.61 -19.75
CA ASN A 181 3.72 -5.70 -20.51
C ASN A 181 2.82 -6.94 -20.70
N GLY A 182 1.51 -6.81 -20.53
CA GLY A 182 0.56 -7.85 -20.95
C GLY A 182 0.25 -8.89 -19.88
N PHE A 183 0.53 -8.63 -18.60
CA PHE A 183 0.01 -9.47 -17.53
C PHE A 183 -1.53 -9.38 -17.53
N SER A 184 -2.19 -10.54 -17.44
CA SER A 184 -3.64 -10.67 -17.23
C SER A 184 -3.88 -11.50 -15.97
N LEU A 185 -4.90 -11.13 -15.22
CA LEU A 185 -5.35 -11.90 -14.07
C LEU A 185 -6.52 -12.79 -14.48
N PRO A 186 -6.60 -14.04 -13.98
CA PRO A 186 -7.78 -14.87 -14.16
C PRO A 186 -9.04 -14.13 -13.71
N GLY A 187 -10.06 -14.06 -14.56
CA GLY A 187 -11.33 -13.40 -14.26
C GLY A 187 -11.34 -11.86 -14.34
N LEU A 188 -10.23 -11.23 -14.76
CA LEU A 188 -10.17 -9.78 -15.00
C LEU A 188 -10.99 -9.36 -16.22
N TYR A 189 -11.04 -10.21 -17.23
CA TYR A 189 -11.90 -10.07 -18.40
C TYR A 189 -13.03 -11.08 -18.27
N LYS A 190 -14.25 -10.69 -18.64
CA LYS A 190 -15.32 -11.69 -18.81
C LYS A 190 -14.79 -12.72 -19.82
N GLU A 191 -14.80 -13.99 -19.44
CA GLU A 191 -14.65 -15.05 -20.44
C GLU A 191 -15.76 -14.82 -21.47
N GLU A 192 -15.40 -14.56 -22.72
CA GLU A 192 -16.37 -14.55 -23.81
C GLU A 192 -17.02 -15.94 -23.84
N MET A 193 -18.32 -15.98 -23.58
CA MET A 193 -19.17 -17.16 -23.74
C MET A 193 -19.45 -17.43 -25.22
#